data_AF-A0A165JIT8-F1
#
_entry.id   AF-A0A165JIT8-F1
#
_cell.length_a   1.000
_cell.length_b   1.000
_cell.length_c   1.000
_cell.angle_alpha   90.00
_cell.angle_beta   90.00
_cell.angle_gamma   90.00
#
_symmetry.space_group_name_H-M   'P 1'
#
loop_
_entity.id
_entity.type
_entity.pdbx_description
1 polymer ?
#
loop_
_entity_poly.entity_id
_entity_poly.type
_entity_poly.pdbx_seq_one_letter_code
_entity_poly.pdbx_strand_id
1 'polypeptide(L)'
;MKYNGVDDLPTVNTIKSLNTMLHSMCGIETIEYVGKMGHRYYVNSLADLIAQEAANPRISAHIEYLPIDNSKKVGNAAEANKWLREVDPQLATPMIRRDGLQDFYIHEPALLVDRTVCMPIRWFRRGGLRYAQAWAMTTVSDAEGQPASGWCVHDYVLKEVSEEQLLLSYPEFCDMHQHYNLPSPTQIRGMSISSSSGQVEPWTCTDATKPNPRRVQAAGAEVHAFPIWLRLEVPKPAGNPLQFPNCDDTSGNVSKKWNKHNSFLFTPVGLPRALAQEEFNVHFLTTSNSATVAEMLDGIVDQVE
;
A
#
# COMPACT_ATOMS: atom_id res chain seq x y z
N MET A 1 27.40 -40.17 -8.28
CA MET A 1 26.48 -41.30 -8.55
C MET A 1 26.28 -41.33 -10.07
N LYS A 2 26.57 -42.43 -10.78
CA LYS A 2 26.35 -42.49 -12.24
C LYS A 2 24.87 -42.79 -12.51
N TYR A 3 24.20 -41.91 -13.24
CA TYR A 3 22.86 -42.17 -13.78
C TYR A 3 22.87 -41.76 -15.26
N ASN A 4 22.44 -42.65 -16.16
CA ASN A 4 22.43 -42.43 -17.62
C ASN A 4 23.77 -41.97 -18.23
N GLY A 5 24.92 -42.46 -17.73
CA GLY A 5 26.23 -42.19 -18.32
C GLY A 5 26.80 -40.79 -18.04
N VAL A 6 26.14 -39.99 -17.21
CA VAL A 6 26.64 -38.69 -16.75
C VAL A 6 27.33 -38.87 -15.40
N ASP A 7 28.58 -38.43 -15.32
CA ASP A 7 29.38 -38.35 -14.09
C ASP A 7 29.07 -37.07 -13.31
N ASP A 8 29.37 -37.04 -12.01
CA ASP A 8 29.15 -35.89 -11.09
C ASP A 8 27.71 -35.41 -10.87
N LEU A 9 26.73 -36.31 -10.88
CA LEU A 9 25.37 -35.96 -10.44
C LEU A 9 25.30 -35.78 -8.91
N PRO A 10 24.73 -34.66 -8.41
CA PRO A 10 24.48 -34.47 -6.99
C PRO A 10 23.55 -35.56 -6.46
N THR A 11 23.82 -36.03 -5.23
CA THR A 11 22.99 -37.07 -4.63
C THR A 11 21.59 -36.54 -4.31
N VAL A 12 20.59 -37.43 -4.22
CA VAL A 12 19.23 -37.06 -3.78
C VAL A 12 19.25 -36.33 -2.44
N ASN A 13 20.13 -36.74 -1.52
CA ASN A 13 20.31 -36.06 -0.23
C ASN A 13 20.86 -34.64 -0.41
N THR A 14 21.85 -34.45 -1.27
CA THR A 14 22.38 -33.13 -1.62
C THR A 14 21.30 -32.22 -2.19
N ILE A 15 20.47 -32.73 -3.12
CA ILE A 15 19.35 -31.98 -3.70
C ILE A 15 18.31 -31.63 -2.63
N LYS A 16 17.95 -32.56 -1.74
CA LYS A 16 17.01 -32.31 -0.64
C LYS A 16 17.55 -31.26 0.32
N SER A 17 18.81 -31.36 0.74
CA SER A 17 19.44 -30.38 1.62
C SER A 17 19.53 -28.99 0.98
N LEU A 18 19.87 -28.91 -0.31
CA LEU A 18 19.85 -27.67 -1.07
C LEU A 18 18.44 -27.08 -1.15
N ASN A 19 17.42 -27.90 -1.45
CA ASN A 19 16.02 -27.44 -1.47
C ASN A 19 15.57 -26.95 -0.09
N THR A 20 15.90 -27.64 1.00
CA THR A 20 15.57 -27.18 2.36
C THR A 20 16.23 -25.83 2.65
N MET A 21 17.50 -25.67 2.26
CA MET A 21 18.20 -24.40 2.41
C MET A 21 17.56 -23.28 1.56
N LEU A 22 17.26 -23.54 0.28
CA LEU A 22 16.58 -22.57 -0.58
C LEU A 22 15.18 -22.22 -0.06
N HIS A 23 14.39 -23.19 0.38
CA HIS A 23 13.09 -22.91 1.00
C HIS A 23 13.22 -22.10 2.29
N SER A 24 14.28 -22.31 3.09
CA SER A 24 14.51 -21.50 4.28
C SER A 24 14.93 -20.05 3.95
N MET A 25 15.52 -19.81 2.79
CA MET A 25 16.02 -18.49 2.39
C MET A 25 15.02 -17.68 1.57
N CYS A 26 14.31 -18.34 0.66
CA CYS A 26 13.42 -17.72 -0.32
C CYS A 26 12.23 -18.62 -0.66
N GLY A 27 11.87 -19.54 0.23
CA GLY A 27 10.61 -20.26 0.13
C GLY A 27 9.44 -19.34 0.40
N ILE A 28 8.31 -19.65 -0.23
CA ILE A 28 7.02 -19.10 0.16
C ILE A 28 6.43 -20.10 1.14
N GLU A 29 6.13 -19.66 2.36
CA GLU A 29 5.46 -20.51 3.33
C GLU A 29 4.03 -20.84 2.85
N THR A 30 3.60 -22.09 3.03
CA THR A 30 2.22 -22.50 2.76
C THR A 30 1.56 -22.83 4.09
N ILE A 31 0.58 -22.02 4.47
CA ILE A 31 -0.08 -22.05 5.77
C ILE A 31 -1.35 -22.92 5.67
N GLU A 32 -1.51 -23.88 6.59
CA GLU A 32 -2.72 -24.71 6.69
C GLU A 32 -3.82 -23.95 7.44
N TYR A 33 -5.03 -23.96 6.88
CA TYR A 33 -6.24 -23.42 7.49
C TYR A 33 -7.33 -24.48 7.60
N VAL A 34 -8.14 -24.36 8.65
CA VAL A 34 -9.40 -25.09 8.80
C VAL A 34 -10.53 -24.07 8.73
N GLY A 35 -11.27 -24.08 7.62
CA GLY A 35 -12.41 -23.19 7.40
C GLY A 35 -13.52 -23.41 8.42
N LYS A 36 -14.38 -22.41 8.59
CA LYS A 36 -15.49 -22.46 9.56
C LYS A 36 -16.49 -23.60 9.31
N MET A 37 -16.55 -24.14 8.08
CA MET A 37 -17.36 -25.33 7.75
C MET A 37 -16.57 -26.64 7.92
N GLY A 38 -15.34 -26.59 8.43
CA GLY A 38 -14.48 -27.75 8.70
C GLY A 38 -13.62 -28.18 7.52
N HIS A 39 -13.65 -27.46 6.40
CA HIS A 39 -12.82 -27.78 5.23
C HIS A 39 -11.38 -27.36 5.46
N ARG A 40 -10.43 -28.26 5.19
CA ARG A 40 -9.01 -27.94 5.18
C ARG A 40 -8.62 -27.35 3.84
N TYR A 41 -7.85 -26.27 3.87
CA TYR A 41 -7.24 -25.67 2.69
C TYR A 41 -5.91 -25.03 3.09
N TYR A 42 -5.14 -24.63 2.09
CA TYR A 42 -3.79 -24.11 2.29
C TYR A 42 -3.65 -22.79 1.54
N VAL A 43 -3.00 -21.81 2.16
CA VAL A 43 -2.78 -20.49 1.55
C VAL A 43 -1.30 -20.16 1.60
N ASN A 44 -0.74 -19.74 0.48
CA ASN A 44 0.62 -19.24 0.43
C ASN A 44 0.72 -17.89 1.17
N SER A 45 1.83 -17.68 1.87
CA SER A 45 2.15 -16.45 2.58
C SER A 45 2.18 -15.27 1.63
N LEU A 46 1.23 -14.35 1.81
CA LEU A 46 1.13 -13.12 1.05
C LEU A 46 2.35 -12.23 1.32
N ALA A 47 2.85 -12.21 2.55
CA ALA A 47 4.03 -11.45 2.93
C ALA A 47 5.28 -11.93 2.17
N ASP A 48 5.50 -13.24 2.08
CA ASP A 48 6.63 -13.80 1.34
C ASP A 48 6.52 -13.51 -0.17
N LEU A 49 5.32 -13.64 -0.72
CA LEU A 49 5.04 -13.34 -2.11
C LEU A 49 5.30 -11.87 -2.45
N ILE A 50 4.82 -10.94 -1.61
CA ILE A 50 5.06 -9.50 -1.79
C ILE A 50 6.54 -9.18 -1.60
N ALA A 51 7.22 -9.79 -0.61
CA ALA A 51 8.64 -9.58 -0.37
C ALA A 51 9.49 -10.03 -1.58
N GLN A 52 9.16 -11.17 -2.18
CA GLN A 52 9.84 -11.64 -3.39
C GLN A 52 9.63 -10.70 -4.58
N GLU A 53 8.41 -10.21 -4.76
CA GLU A 53 8.07 -9.27 -5.83
C GLU A 53 8.81 -7.93 -5.63
N ALA A 54 8.79 -7.38 -4.42
CA ALA A 54 9.54 -6.17 -4.09
C ALA A 54 11.06 -6.33 -4.25
N ALA A 55 11.60 -7.52 -3.97
CA ALA A 55 13.03 -7.83 -4.10
C ALA A 55 13.45 -8.17 -5.54
N ASN A 56 12.50 -8.43 -6.45
CA ASN A 56 12.81 -8.91 -7.79
C ASN A 56 13.32 -7.76 -8.69
N PRO A 57 14.60 -7.75 -9.10
CA PRO A 57 15.21 -6.64 -9.82
C PRO A 57 14.63 -6.42 -11.23
N ARG A 58 13.92 -7.41 -11.79
CA ARG A 58 13.32 -7.29 -13.12
C ARG A 58 12.03 -6.50 -13.12
N ILE A 59 11.33 -6.45 -12.00
CA ILE A 59 9.98 -5.91 -11.90
C ILE A 59 9.85 -4.82 -10.83
N SER A 60 10.69 -4.83 -9.79
CA SER A 60 10.59 -3.89 -8.66
C SER A 60 10.72 -2.44 -9.11
N ALA A 61 11.59 -2.15 -10.09
CA ALA A 61 11.74 -0.82 -10.68
C ALA A 61 10.51 -0.34 -11.48
N HIS A 62 9.59 -1.25 -11.82
CA HIS A 62 8.36 -0.94 -12.55
C HIS A 62 7.14 -0.83 -11.64
N ILE A 63 7.23 -1.23 -10.37
CA ILE A 63 6.11 -1.16 -9.43
C ILE A 63 5.94 0.28 -8.96
N GLU A 64 4.78 0.85 -9.26
CA GLU A 64 4.36 2.11 -8.68
C GLU A 64 3.72 1.88 -7.31
N TYR A 65 4.17 2.62 -6.31
CA TYR A 65 3.61 2.63 -4.95
C TYR A 65 2.75 3.87 -4.67
N LEU A 66 2.77 4.84 -5.60
CA LEU A 66 2.00 6.08 -5.49
C LEU A 66 1.03 6.18 -6.68
N PRO A 67 -0.17 6.73 -6.47
CA PRO A 67 -1.03 7.06 -7.60
C PRO A 67 -0.35 8.12 -8.48
N ILE A 68 -0.59 8.04 -9.78
CA ILE A 68 -0.03 8.94 -10.79
C ILE A 68 -1.15 9.83 -11.31
N ASP A 69 -0.96 11.14 -11.22
CA ASP A 69 -1.82 12.09 -11.91
C ASP A 69 -1.25 12.40 -13.30
N ASN A 70 -1.87 11.82 -14.33
CA ASN A 70 -1.48 12.02 -15.72
C ASN A 70 -2.45 12.93 -16.51
N SER A 71 -3.44 13.57 -15.86
CA SER A 71 -4.40 14.57 -16.41
C SER A 71 -5.22 14.24 -17.67
N LYS A 72 -4.82 13.27 -18.52
CA LYS A 72 -5.32 13.13 -19.90
C LYS A 72 -5.76 11.71 -20.26
N LYS A 73 -5.05 10.67 -19.82
CA LYS A 73 -5.35 9.27 -20.16
C LYS A 73 -4.94 8.33 -19.03
N VAL A 74 -5.72 7.28 -18.82
CA VAL A 74 -5.43 6.18 -17.90
C VAL A 74 -4.88 5.02 -18.75
N GLY A 75 -3.60 4.73 -18.61
CA GLY A 75 -2.89 3.61 -19.24
C GLY A 75 -2.66 2.43 -18.28
N ASN A 76 -2.59 2.69 -16.97
CA ASN A 76 -2.47 1.66 -15.93
C ASN A 76 -3.34 2.01 -14.70
N ALA A 77 -3.37 1.13 -13.70
CA ALA A 77 -4.21 1.31 -12.52
C ALA A 77 -3.69 2.41 -11.56
N ALA A 78 -2.38 2.68 -11.53
CA ALA A 78 -1.81 3.78 -10.77
C ALA A 78 -2.30 5.15 -11.28
N GLU A 79 -2.61 5.26 -12.57
CA GLU A 79 -3.15 6.48 -13.18
C GLU A 79 -4.66 6.66 -12.99
N ALA A 80 -5.34 5.70 -12.35
CA ALA A 80 -6.80 5.73 -12.21
C ALA A 80 -7.23 6.63 -11.03
N ASN A 81 -8.34 7.36 -11.23
CA ASN A 81 -8.97 8.17 -10.17
C ASN A 81 -9.32 7.34 -8.93
N LYS A 82 -9.58 6.04 -9.09
CA LYS A 82 -9.88 5.15 -7.96
C LYS A 82 -8.75 5.15 -6.93
N TRP A 83 -7.49 5.03 -7.37
CA TRP A 83 -6.35 5.10 -6.46
C TRP A 83 -6.06 6.53 -6.03
N LEU A 84 -6.06 7.49 -6.96
CA LEU A 84 -5.71 8.88 -6.66
C LEU A 84 -6.70 9.59 -5.72
N ARG A 85 -7.99 9.29 -5.82
CA ARG A 85 -9.06 10.09 -5.18
C ARG A 85 -9.93 9.30 -4.21
N GLU A 86 -10.26 8.06 -4.55
CA GLU A 86 -11.27 7.28 -3.82
C GLU A 86 -10.70 6.42 -2.69
N VAL A 87 -9.47 5.92 -2.83
CA VAL A 87 -8.81 5.14 -1.76
C VAL A 87 -8.60 6.02 -0.52
N ASP A 88 -9.00 5.51 0.64
CA ASP A 88 -8.71 6.13 1.93
C ASP A 88 -7.20 6.42 2.04
N PRO A 89 -6.78 7.68 2.28
CA PRO A 89 -5.38 8.00 2.37
C PRO A 89 -4.58 7.19 3.41
N GLN A 90 -5.23 6.67 4.46
CA GLN A 90 -4.58 5.80 5.46
C GLN A 90 -4.26 4.39 4.94
N LEU A 91 -4.96 3.95 3.88
CA LEU A 91 -4.72 2.68 3.18
C LEU A 91 -3.80 2.87 1.96
N ALA A 92 -3.62 4.11 1.49
CA ALA A 92 -2.62 4.47 0.50
C ALA A 92 -1.22 4.60 1.13
N THR A 93 -0.21 4.83 0.29
CA THR A 93 1.16 5.08 0.75
C THR A 93 1.18 6.33 1.65
N PRO A 94 1.46 6.18 2.96
CA PRO A 94 1.24 7.24 3.93
C PRO A 94 2.40 8.24 4.01
N MET A 95 3.53 7.96 3.36
CA MET A 95 4.72 8.80 3.46
C MET A 95 5.52 8.88 2.18
N ILE A 96 6.33 9.93 2.07
CA ILE A 96 7.47 9.99 1.15
C ILE A 96 8.76 10.26 1.92
N ARG A 97 9.86 9.67 1.47
CA ARG A 97 11.21 10.01 1.92
C ARG A 97 11.83 11.03 0.98
N ARG A 98 12.25 12.17 1.52
CA ARG A 98 12.95 13.22 0.79
C ARG A 98 14.45 13.19 1.12
N ASP A 99 15.27 13.30 0.07
CA ASP A 99 16.73 13.36 0.15
C ASP A 99 17.40 12.19 0.91
N GLY A 100 16.68 11.08 1.08
CA GLY A 100 17.13 9.93 1.89
C GLY A 100 17.22 10.19 3.40
N LEU A 101 16.69 11.32 3.88
CA LEU A 101 16.93 11.81 5.23
C LEU A 101 15.65 12.02 6.03
N GLN A 102 14.65 12.67 5.42
CA GLN A 102 13.44 13.11 6.12
C GLN A 102 12.21 12.40 5.57
N ASP A 103 11.41 11.86 6.49
CA ASP A 103 10.16 11.18 6.16
C ASP A 103 8.98 12.10 6.42
N PHE A 104 8.17 12.34 5.40
CA PHE A 104 6.97 13.16 5.50
C PHE A 104 5.75 12.27 5.49
N TYR A 105 5.10 12.08 6.65
CA TYR A 105 3.88 11.29 6.76
C TYR A 105 2.64 12.16 6.56
N ILE A 106 1.54 11.53 6.13
CA ILE A 106 0.22 12.13 6.19
C ILE A 106 -0.17 12.42 7.64
N HIS A 107 -1.01 13.44 7.83
CA HIS A 107 -1.55 13.85 9.13
C HIS A 107 -0.47 14.22 10.17
N GLU A 108 0.69 14.67 9.67
CA GLU A 108 1.76 15.26 10.45
C GLU A 108 2.10 16.66 9.87
N PRO A 109 2.20 17.72 10.71
CA PRO A 109 2.58 19.04 10.23
C PRO A 109 3.94 19.06 9.54
N ALA A 110 4.00 19.65 8.34
CA ALA A 110 5.22 19.84 7.57
C ALA A 110 5.49 21.33 7.35
N LEU A 111 6.72 21.77 7.66
CA LEU A 111 7.18 23.12 7.35
C LEU A 111 7.62 23.17 5.88
N LEU A 112 7.22 24.22 5.17
CA LEU A 112 7.60 24.47 3.79
C LEU A 112 8.74 25.51 3.69
N VAL A 113 9.42 25.54 2.54
CA VAL A 113 10.53 26.46 2.25
C VAL A 113 10.10 27.94 2.35
N ASP A 114 8.84 28.24 2.01
CA ASP A 114 8.26 29.59 2.13
C ASP A 114 7.86 29.97 3.57
N ARG A 115 8.19 29.10 4.55
CA ARG A 115 7.85 29.21 5.98
C ARG A 115 6.37 29.05 6.31
N THR A 116 5.54 28.67 5.34
CA THR A 116 4.18 28.24 5.64
C THR A 116 4.18 26.79 6.12
N VAL A 117 3.11 26.39 6.81
CA VAL A 117 2.94 25.02 7.33
C VAL A 117 1.71 24.40 6.68
N CYS A 118 1.82 23.13 6.31
CA CYS A 118 0.72 22.36 5.77
C CYS A 118 0.60 21.02 6.49
N MET A 119 -0.58 20.41 6.35
CA MET A 119 -0.88 19.08 6.81
C MET A 119 -1.05 18.17 5.59
N PRO A 120 -0.06 17.35 5.20
CA PRO A 120 -0.20 16.40 4.10
C PRO A 120 -1.33 15.42 4.38
N ILE A 121 -2.18 15.17 3.38
CA ILE A 121 -3.29 14.22 3.49
C ILE A 121 -3.14 13.06 2.52
N ARG A 122 -2.51 13.25 1.37
CA ARG A 122 -2.30 12.19 0.37
C ARG A 122 -1.11 12.50 -0.50
N TRP A 123 -0.33 11.48 -0.83
CA TRP A 123 0.81 11.57 -1.75
C TRP A 123 0.45 11.02 -3.14
N PHE A 124 0.97 11.66 -4.19
CA PHE A 124 0.82 11.23 -5.57
C PHE A 124 2.02 11.67 -6.41
N ARG A 125 2.17 11.14 -7.62
CA ARG A 125 3.22 11.53 -8.58
C ARG A 125 2.62 12.29 -9.75
N ARG A 126 3.31 13.32 -10.22
CA ARG A 126 2.96 14.06 -11.45
C ARG A 126 4.25 14.50 -12.14
N GLY A 127 4.43 14.10 -13.40
CA GLY A 127 5.62 14.50 -14.17
C GLY A 127 6.97 14.06 -13.58
N GLY A 128 7.00 12.91 -12.88
CA GLY A 128 8.21 12.37 -12.25
C GLY A 128 8.44 12.83 -10.80
N LEU A 129 7.90 13.99 -10.42
CA LEU A 129 7.96 14.54 -9.07
C LEU A 129 6.84 13.99 -8.18
N ARG A 130 7.08 13.98 -6.87
CA ARG A 130 6.09 13.65 -5.84
C ARG A 130 5.41 14.92 -5.33
N TYR A 131 4.11 14.83 -5.10
CA TYR A 131 3.28 15.91 -4.58
C TYR A 131 2.45 15.41 -3.40
N ALA A 132 2.22 16.29 -2.43
CA ALA A 132 1.18 16.15 -1.43
C ALA A 132 -0.05 16.95 -1.85
N GLN A 133 -1.20 16.34 -1.75
CA GLN A 133 -2.41 17.06 -1.44
C GLN A 133 -2.36 17.35 0.08
N ALA A 134 -2.58 18.59 0.49
CA ALA A 134 -2.41 19.02 1.88
C ALA A 134 -3.44 20.09 2.28
N TRP A 135 -3.78 20.12 3.57
CA TRP A 135 -4.55 21.21 4.17
C TRP A 135 -3.63 22.35 4.61
N ALA A 136 -4.08 23.59 4.46
CA ALA A 136 -3.35 24.73 4.98
C ALA A 136 -3.41 24.77 6.52
N MET A 137 -2.33 25.24 7.16
CA MET A 137 -2.31 25.49 8.59
C MET A 137 -2.01 26.97 8.86
N THR A 138 -2.69 27.56 9.85
CA THR A 138 -2.39 28.91 10.33
C THR A 138 -2.14 28.89 11.82
N THR A 139 -1.32 29.83 12.27
CA THR A 139 -1.08 30.06 13.69
C THR A 139 -2.32 30.66 14.37
N VAL A 140 -2.58 30.26 15.60
CA VAL A 140 -3.64 30.80 16.46
C VAL A 140 -3.00 31.34 17.73
N SER A 141 -3.48 32.51 18.19
CA SER A 141 -3.13 33.09 19.49
C SER A 141 -4.31 32.96 20.45
N ASP A 142 -4.04 32.70 21.72
CA ASP A 142 -5.11 32.57 22.74
C ASP A 142 -5.77 33.93 23.07
N ALA A 143 -5.07 35.04 22.82
CA ALA A 143 -5.59 36.40 22.96
C ALA A 143 -4.95 37.35 21.94
N GLU A 144 -5.64 38.45 21.61
CA GLU A 144 -5.11 39.49 20.73
C GLU A 144 -3.82 40.09 21.29
N GLY A 145 -2.77 40.14 20.46
CA GLY A 145 -1.45 40.67 20.84
C GLY A 145 -0.52 39.67 21.55
N GLN A 146 -0.96 38.45 21.85
CA GLN A 146 -0.09 37.37 22.34
C GLN A 146 0.62 36.66 21.17
N PRO A 147 1.84 36.13 21.39
CA PRO A 147 2.48 35.28 20.41
C PRO A 147 1.59 34.07 20.10
N ALA A 148 1.68 33.59 18.86
CA ALA A 148 0.98 32.38 18.45
C ALA A 148 1.34 31.20 19.37
N SER A 149 0.33 30.52 19.89
CA SER A 149 0.48 29.41 20.84
C SER A 149 0.09 28.05 20.26
N GLY A 150 -0.47 28.01 19.06
CA GLY A 150 -0.80 26.76 18.39
C GLY A 150 -1.20 26.92 16.93
N TRP A 151 -1.75 25.84 16.38
CA TRP A 151 -2.11 25.70 14.98
C TRP A 151 -3.59 25.38 14.79
N CYS A 152 -4.19 25.93 13.75
CA CYS A 152 -5.49 25.53 13.22
C CYS A 152 -5.30 24.98 11.81
N VAL A 153 -5.91 23.82 11.56
CA VAL A 153 -5.92 23.16 10.24
C VAL A 153 -7.17 23.60 9.49
N HIS A 154 -7.05 23.97 8.22
CA HIS A 154 -8.16 24.40 7.37
C HIS A 154 -8.46 23.35 6.31
N ASP A 155 -9.45 22.50 6.53
CA ASP A 155 -9.76 21.37 5.63
C ASP A 155 -10.30 21.82 4.26
N TYR A 156 -10.96 22.98 4.23
CA TYR A 156 -11.55 23.62 3.06
C TYR A 156 -10.49 24.32 2.18
N VAL A 157 -9.28 24.54 2.70
CA VAL A 157 -8.17 25.13 1.95
C VAL A 157 -7.22 24.03 1.53
N LEU A 158 -7.58 23.39 0.41
CA LEU A 158 -6.75 22.38 -0.21
C LEU A 158 -5.61 23.00 -1.02
N LYS A 159 -4.40 22.52 -0.79
CA LYS A 159 -3.19 22.91 -1.54
C LYS A 159 -2.51 21.68 -2.11
N GLU A 160 -1.90 21.85 -3.26
CA GLU A 160 -0.92 20.91 -3.79
C GLU A 160 0.49 21.41 -3.45
N VAL A 161 1.29 20.57 -2.83
CA VAL A 161 2.65 20.89 -2.36
C VAL A 161 3.62 19.95 -3.07
N SER A 162 4.56 20.50 -3.83
CA SER A 162 5.66 19.72 -4.41
C SER A 162 6.59 19.20 -3.32
N GLU A 163 7.18 18.03 -3.52
CA GLU A 163 8.22 17.50 -2.61
C GLU A 163 9.38 18.48 -2.41
N GLU A 164 9.69 19.29 -3.44
CA GLU A 164 10.75 20.31 -3.41
C GLU A 164 10.45 21.46 -2.44
N GLN A 165 9.18 21.72 -2.16
CA GLN A 165 8.74 22.78 -1.26
C GLN A 165 8.78 22.37 0.21
N LEU A 166 8.92 21.08 0.51
CA LEU A 166 9.05 20.59 1.87
C LEU A 166 10.36 21.10 2.50
N LEU A 167 10.40 21.34 3.80
CA LEU A 167 11.62 21.79 4.47
C LEU A 167 11.92 20.92 5.68
N LEU A 168 10.98 20.83 6.62
CA LEU A 168 11.11 20.01 7.82
C LEU A 168 9.93 19.05 7.95
N SER A 169 10.23 17.75 8.12
CA SER A 169 9.24 16.78 8.58
C SER A 169 8.90 17.01 10.05
N TYR A 170 7.86 16.33 10.55
CA TYR A 170 7.35 16.57 11.90
C TYR A 170 8.40 16.45 13.03
N PRO A 171 9.27 15.42 13.08
CA PRO A 171 10.30 15.33 14.12
C PRO A 171 11.26 16.53 14.10
N GLU A 172 11.79 16.85 12.93
CA GLU A 172 12.74 17.95 12.71
C GLU A 172 12.06 19.31 12.95
N PHE A 173 10.77 19.41 12.64
CA PHE A 173 9.99 20.60 12.91
C PHE A 173 9.75 20.77 14.41
N CYS A 174 9.46 19.70 15.16
CA CYS A 174 9.41 19.74 16.63
C CYS A 174 10.71 20.28 17.22
N ASP A 175 11.86 19.84 16.71
CA ASP A 175 13.17 20.24 17.22
C ASP A 175 13.54 21.69 16.84
N MET A 176 13.14 22.13 15.64
CA MET A 176 13.61 23.39 15.06
C MET A 176 12.58 24.52 15.10
N HIS A 177 11.33 24.31 15.54
CA HIS A 177 10.27 25.33 15.45
C HIS A 177 10.68 26.68 16.07
N GLN A 178 11.45 26.66 17.16
CA GLN A 178 11.91 27.86 17.87
C GLN A 178 12.84 28.70 17.01
N HIS A 179 13.70 28.07 16.20
CA HIS A 179 14.60 28.75 15.28
C HIS A 179 13.82 29.54 14.22
N TYR A 180 12.62 29.06 13.84
CA TYR A 180 11.76 29.72 12.87
C TYR A 180 10.76 30.71 13.50
N ASN A 181 10.79 30.91 14.83
CA ASN A 181 9.81 31.68 15.59
C ASN A 181 8.36 31.19 15.37
N LEU A 182 8.19 29.87 15.26
CA LEU A 182 6.89 29.22 15.06
C LEU A 182 6.46 28.49 16.34
N PRO A 183 5.15 28.37 16.60
CA PRO A 183 4.64 27.54 17.69
C PRO A 183 4.93 26.06 17.43
N SER A 184 5.01 25.27 18.49
CA SER A 184 5.25 23.83 18.39
C SER A 184 4.20 23.17 17.48
N PRO A 185 4.60 22.31 16.52
CA PRO A 185 3.67 21.57 15.67
C PRO A 185 2.76 20.62 16.47
N THR A 186 3.10 20.29 17.72
CA THR A 186 2.27 19.45 18.59
C THR A 186 1.02 20.14 19.12
N GLN A 187 0.95 21.48 19.03
CA GLN A 187 -0.14 22.28 19.58
C GLN A 187 -1.25 22.53 18.54
N ILE A 188 -1.90 21.47 18.06
CA ILE A 188 -3.05 21.59 17.17
C ILE A 188 -4.31 21.88 18.00
N ARG A 189 -4.88 23.08 17.84
CA ARG A 189 -6.11 23.50 18.54
C ARG A 189 -7.36 22.87 17.95
N GLY A 190 -7.33 22.55 16.66
CA GLY A 190 -8.43 21.89 15.98
C GLY A 190 -8.40 22.13 14.47
N MET A 191 -9.54 21.87 13.85
CA MET A 191 -9.78 21.94 12.42
C MET A 191 -10.97 22.86 12.13
N SER A 192 -10.78 23.82 11.23
CA SER A 192 -11.85 24.68 10.73
C SER A 192 -12.41 24.11 9.44
N ILE A 193 -13.74 23.94 9.40
CA ILE A 193 -14.48 23.27 8.31
C ILE A 193 -14.97 24.26 7.24
N SER A 194 -15.05 25.55 7.60
CA SER A 194 -15.50 26.60 6.69
C SER A 194 -14.90 27.95 7.05
N SER A 195 -14.63 28.73 6.02
CA SER A 195 -14.27 30.15 6.16
C SER A 195 -15.36 31.01 6.83
N SER A 196 -16.63 30.58 6.82
CA SER A 196 -17.77 31.40 7.24
C SER A 196 -18.30 31.14 8.65
N SER A 197 -18.09 29.95 9.21
CA SER A 197 -18.70 29.56 10.49
C SER A 197 -17.83 29.89 11.70
N GLY A 198 -16.52 30.09 11.52
CA GLY A 198 -15.56 30.27 12.62
C GLY A 198 -15.50 29.10 13.60
N GLN A 199 -16.23 28.00 13.31
CA GLN A 199 -16.33 26.83 14.16
C GLN A 199 -15.08 25.98 13.97
N VAL A 200 -14.40 25.71 15.08
CA VAL A 200 -13.21 24.86 15.14
C VAL A 200 -13.61 23.56 15.82
N GLU A 201 -13.55 22.46 15.08
CA GLU A 201 -13.79 21.12 15.60
C GLU A 201 -12.48 20.51 16.14
N PRO A 202 -12.56 19.54 17.08
CA PRO A 202 -11.38 18.84 17.56
C PRO A 202 -10.66 18.10 16.41
N TRP A 203 -9.33 18.11 16.45
CA TRP A 203 -8.52 17.30 15.53
C TRP A 203 -8.62 15.81 15.89
N THR A 204 -9.00 14.97 14.92
CA THR A 204 -9.26 13.53 15.16
C THR A 204 -8.40 12.59 14.30
N CYS A 205 -7.67 13.08 13.30
CA CYS A 205 -6.95 12.20 12.38
C CYS A 205 -5.73 11.53 13.02
N THR A 206 -5.05 12.21 13.95
CA THR A 206 -3.87 11.71 14.69
C THR A 206 -3.81 12.31 16.10
N ASP A 207 -3.05 11.70 17.00
CA ASP A 207 -2.64 12.35 18.25
C ASP A 207 -1.50 13.32 17.96
N ALA A 208 -1.77 14.63 17.93
CA ALA A 208 -0.79 15.65 17.57
C ALA A 208 0.46 15.69 18.47
N THR A 209 0.35 15.11 19.67
CA THR A 209 1.46 15.05 20.64
C THR A 209 2.42 13.89 20.37
N LYS A 210 2.04 12.97 19.47
CA LYS A 210 2.82 11.79 19.13
C LYS A 210 3.07 11.75 17.63
N PRO A 211 4.17 11.09 17.20
CA PRO A 211 4.36 10.82 15.79
C PRO A 211 3.26 9.88 15.24
N ASN A 212 3.09 9.87 13.93
CA ASN A 212 2.13 9.01 13.24
C ASN A 212 2.36 7.54 13.64
N PRO A 213 1.31 6.76 13.96
CA PRO A 213 1.45 5.35 14.33
C PRO A 213 2.25 4.51 13.31
N ARG A 214 2.08 4.80 12.00
CA ARG A 214 2.82 4.12 10.92
C ARG A 214 4.32 4.42 10.99
N ARG A 215 4.71 5.64 11.36
CA ARG A 215 6.12 6.01 11.56
C ARG A 215 6.73 5.21 12.70
N VAL A 216 6.01 5.08 13.82
CA VAL A 216 6.47 4.30 14.98
C VAL A 216 6.62 2.82 14.61
N GLN A 217 5.63 2.26 13.90
CA GLN A 217 5.66 0.87 13.43
C GLN A 217 6.83 0.60 12.47
N ALA A 218 7.12 1.56 11.57
CA ALA A 218 8.14 1.39 10.54
C ALA A 218 9.58 1.44 11.08
N ALA A 219 9.80 2.03 12.27
CA ALA A 219 11.11 2.12 12.91
C ALA A 219 12.23 2.64 11.96
N GLY A 220 11.91 3.62 11.10
CA GLY A 220 12.84 4.21 10.13
C GLY A 220 12.84 3.54 8.74
N ALA A 221 12.08 2.48 8.52
CA ALA A 221 11.80 1.97 7.17
C ALA A 221 10.80 2.86 6.42
N GLU A 222 10.84 2.82 5.09
CA GLU A 222 9.80 3.45 4.26
C GLU A 222 8.54 2.59 4.28
N VAL A 223 7.37 3.24 4.37
CA VAL A 223 6.08 2.56 4.33
C VAL A 223 5.43 2.81 2.98
N HIS A 224 5.18 1.73 2.24
CA HIS A 224 4.49 1.77 0.95
C HIS A 224 3.20 0.96 1.00
N ALA A 225 2.17 1.45 0.32
CA ALA A 225 1.00 0.64 0.01
C ALA A 225 1.30 -0.25 -1.19
N PHE A 226 0.98 -1.54 -1.05
CA PHE A 226 1.09 -2.52 -2.13
C PHE A 226 -0.30 -3.02 -2.54
N PRO A 227 -1.03 -2.24 -3.37
CA PRO A 227 -2.36 -2.66 -3.81
C PRO A 227 -2.26 -3.87 -4.73
N ILE A 228 -3.16 -4.83 -4.53
CA ILE A 228 -3.22 -6.08 -5.31
C ILE A 228 -4.57 -6.25 -6.01
N TRP A 229 -4.53 -6.77 -7.23
CA TRP A 229 -5.71 -7.28 -7.92
C TRP A 229 -5.94 -8.71 -7.50
N LEU A 230 -6.84 -8.94 -6.55
CA LEU A 230 -7.24 -10.29 -6.16
C LEU A 230 -8.20 -10.85 -7.22
N ARG A 231 -7.82 -11.96 -7.85
CA ARG A 231 -8.60 -12.66 -8.86
C ARG A 231 -9.15 -13.95 -8.25
N LEU A 232 -10.46 -14.09 -8.35
CA LEU A 232 -11.16 -15.33 -8.02
C LEU A 232 -11.51 -16.06 -9.31
N GLU A 233 -11.05 -17.30 -9.41
CA GLU A 233 -11.44 -18.21 -10.48
C GLU A 233 -12.44 -19.22 -9.93
N VAL A 234 -13.70 -19.10 -10.39
CA VAL A 234 -14.78 -20.05 -10.10
C VAL A 234 -15.18 -20.76 -11.40
N PRO A 235 -15.38 -22.09 -11.40
CA PRO A 235 -15.86 -22.79 -12.58
C PRO A 235 -17.24 -22.28 -13.04
N LYS A 236 -17.42 -22.05 -14.35
CA LYS A 236 -18.74 -21.70 -14.93
C LYS A 236 -19.79 -22.77 -14.56
N PRO A 237 -20.95 -22.39 -14.00
CA PRO A 237 -22.05 -23.32 -13.81
C PRO A 237 -22.58 -23.74 -15.19
N ALA A 238 -22.74 -25.05 -15.41
CA ALA A 238 -23.41 -25.54 -16.61
C ALA A 238 -24.90 -25.20 -16.52
N GLY A 239 -25.33 -24.13 -17.21
CA GLY A 239 -26.75 -23.96 -17.57
C GLY A 239 -27.54 -22.79 -16.97
N ASN A 240 -26.93 -21.67 -16.54
CA ASN A 240 -27.73 -20.49 -16.18
C ASN A 240 -27.16 -19.19 -16.81
N PRO A 241 -27.88 -18.51 -17.74
CA PRO A 241 -27.36 -17.34 -18.47
C PRO A 241 -27.42 -16.01 -17.71
N LEU A 242 -28.02 -15.96 -16.50
CA LEU A 242 -28.16 -14.74 -15.72
C LEU A 242 -27.51 -14.88 -14.35
N GLN A 243 -26.17 -14.78 -14.31
CA GLN A 243 -25.47 -14.31 -13.11
C GLN A 243 -24.13 -13.68 -13.53
N PHE A 244 -23.86 -12.50 -12.97
CA PHE A 244 -22.78 -11.52 -13.18
C PHE A 244 -21.47 -11.97 -13.87
N PRO A 245 -20.82 -11.09 -14.65
CA PRO A 245 -19.67 -11.43 -15.51
C PRO A 245 -18.43 -11.69 -14.66
N ASN A 246 -18.21 -12.95 -14.28
CA ASN A 246 -16.98 -13.36 -13.63
C ASN A 246 -15.88 -13.58 -14.69
N CYS A 247 -14.69 -13.07 -14.35
CA CYS A 247 -13.49 -12.95 -15.18
C CYS A 247 -13.28 -14.15 -16.11
N ASP A 248 -13.08 -13.82 -17.39
CA ASP A 248 -13.02 -14.79 -18.47
C ASP A 248 -11.78 -15.69 -18.36
N ASP A 249 -12.06 -16.94 -18.71
CA ASP A 249 -11.21 -18.11 -18.65
C ASP A 249 -10.09 -17.95 -19.69
N THR A 250 -8.85 -17.68 -19.25
CA THR A 250 -7.68 -17.74 -20.15
C THR A 250 -7.17 -19.17 -20.36
N SER A 251 -7.97 -20.18 -20.05
CA SER A 251 -7.76 -21.52 -20.57
C SER A 251 -8.90 -21.89 -21.51
N GLY A 252 -8.64 -21.86 -22.81
CA GLY A 252 -9.54 -22.36 -23.85
C GLY A 252 -9.72 -23.88 -23.83
N ASN A 253 -9.98 -24.47 -22.66
CA ASN A 253 -10.03 -25.91 -22.47
C ASN A 253 -11.48 -26.42 -22.52
N VAL A 254 -11.93 -26.82 -23.71
CA VAL A 254 -13.24 -27.45 -23.93
C VAL A 254 -13.19 -28.97 -23.68
N SER A 255 -12.49 -29.40 -22.64
CA SER A 255 -12.47 -30.82 -22.23
C SER A 255 -12.73 -30.97 -20.73
N LYS A 256 -13.96 -31.37 -20.38
CA LYS A 256 -14.37 -31.65 -18.99
C LYS A 256 -13.81 -33.00 -18.54
N LYS A 257 -12.60 -33.00 -17.96
CA LYS A 257 -12.09 -34.13 -17.16
C LYS A 257 -11.31 -33.68 -15.92
N TRP A 258 -11.53 -32.45 -15.45
CA TRP A 258 -10.85 -31.90 -14.29
C TRP A 258 -11.84 -31.60 -13.16
N ASN A 259 -11.45 -31.93 -11.93
CA ASN A 259 -12.22 -31.62 -10.73
C ASN A 259 -12.42 -30.10 -10.62
N LYS A 260 -13.57 -29.69 -10.07
CA LYS A 260 -13.87 -28.27 -9.85
C LYS A 260 -13.01 -27.75 -8.70
N HIS A 261 -12.18 -26.75 -8.97
CA HIS A 261 -11.37 -26.07 -7.97
C HIS A 261 -11.73 -24.58 -7.98
N ASN A 262 -11.88 -24.01 -6.78
CA ASN A 262 -11.89 -22.57 -6.59
C ASN A 262 -10.44 -22.15 -6.37
N SER A 263 -9.97 -21.12 -7.06
CA SER A 263 -8.59 -20.64 -6.94
C SER A 263 -8.53 -19.14 -6.74
N PHE A 264 -7.59 -18.69 -5.91
CA PHE A 264 -7.25 -17.28 -5.75
C PHE A 264 -5.84 -17.02 -6.26
N LEU A 265 -5.71 -15.95 -7.04
CA LEU A 265 -4.45 -15.42 -7.54
C LEU A 265 -4.41 -13.92 -7.30
N PHE A 266 -3.22 -13.33 -7.26
CA PHE A 266 -3.11 -11.87 -7.28
C PHE A 266 -2.08 -11.36 -8.28
N THR A 267 -2.26 -10.12 -8.69
CA THR A 267 -1.28 -9.37 -9.49
C THR A 267 -1.08 -7.99 -8.85
N PRO A 268 0.15 -7.48 -8.74
CA PRO A 268 0.40 -6.12 -8.24
C PRO A 268 -0.31 -5.07 -9.10
N VAL A 269 -1.06 -4.16 -8.46
CA VAL A 269 -1.81 -3.08 -9.15
C VAL A 269 -0.87 -2.02 -9.71
N GLY A 270 0.26 -1.79 -9.02
CA GLY A 270 1.27 -0.81 -9.40
C GLY A 270 2.03 -1.11 -10.68
N LEU A 271 1.89 -2.31 -11.25
CA LEU A 271 2.60 -2.68 -12.48
C LEU A 271 1.99 -2.03 -13.73
N PRO A 272 2.81 -1.67 -14.73
CA PRO A 272 2.33 -1.32 -16.06
C PRO A 272 1.48 -2.44 -16.65
N ARG A 273 0.43 -2.08 -17.38
CA ARG A 273 -0.53 -3.06 -17.95
C ARG A 273 0.13 -4.19 -18.74
N ALA A 274 1.18 -3.88 -19.52
CA ALA A 274 1.89 -4.88 -20.30
C ALA A 274 2.53 -5.96 -19.41
N LEU A 275 3.21 -5.54 -18.33
CA LEU A 275 3.85 -6.44 -17.37
C LEU A 275 2.82 -7.16 -16.51
N ALA A 276 1.77 -6.48 -16.07
CA ALA A 276 0.70 -7.08 -15.25
C ALA A 276 -0.08 -8.21 -15.96
N GLN A 277 0.05 -8.34 -17.29
CA GLN A 277 -0.55 -9.41 -18.07
C GLN A 277 0.40 -10.58 -18.31
N GLU A 278 1.68 -10.45 -17.99
CA GLU A 278 2.64 -11.55 -18.10
C GLU A 278 2.38 -12.56 -16.98
N GLU A 279 2.39 -13.84 -17.34
CA GLU A 279 2.16 -14.95 -16.39
C GLU A 279 3.12 -14.91 -15.19
N PHE A 280 4.32 -14.38 -15.42
CA PHE A 280 5.35 -14.21 -14.40
C PHE A 280 4.90 -13.34 -13.22
N ASN A 281 4.03 -12.35 -13.45
CA ASN A 281 3.55 -11.40 -12.43
C ASN A 281 2.16 -11.78 -11.88
N VAL A 282 1.70 -13.00 -12.14
CA VAL A 282 0.45 -13.55 -11.60
C VAL A 282 0.80 -14.60 -10.56
N HIS A 283 0.53 -14.30 -9.30
CA HIS A 283 0.93 -15.13 -8.18
C HIS A 283 -0.24 -15.97 -7.65
N PHE A 284 0.02 -17.25 -7.44
CA PHE A 284 -0.95 -18.18 -6.89
C PHE A 284 -0.99 -18.11 -5.35
N LEU A 285 -2.19 -17.96 -4.78
CA LEU A 285 -2.39 -17.91 -3.33
C LEU A 285 -2.92 -19.23 -2.78
N THR A 286 -4.07 -19.69 -3.29
CA THR A 286 -4.72 -20.88 -2.74
C THR A 286 -5.62 -21.54 -3.77
N THR A 287 -5.86 -22.84 -3.61
CA THR A 287 -6.87 -23.59 -4.34
C THR A 287 -7.53 -24.61 -3.43
N SER A 288 -8.84 -24.81 -3.61
CA SER A 288 -9.55 -25.91 -2.96
C SER A 288 -10.74 -26.36 -3.80
N ASN A 289 -11.04 -27.67 -3.76
CA ASN A 289 -12.25 -28.25 -4.33
C ASN A 289 -13.36 -28.46 -3.29
N SER A 290 -13.05 -28.27 -2.00
CA SER A 290 -13.97 -28.54 -0.88
C SER A 290 -14.30 -27.26 -0.12
N ALA A 291 -13.30 -26.43 0.15
CA ALA A 291 -13.51 -25.15 0.81
C ALA A 291 -14.24 -24.16 -0.11
N THR A 292 -15.20 -23.46 0.47
CA THR A 292 -15.94 -22.41 -0.25
C THR A 292 -15.06 -21.17 -0.47
N VAL A 293 -15.43 -20.33 -1.42
CA VAL A 293 -14.74 -19.06 -1.70
C VAL A 293 -14.63 -18.19 -0.45
N ALA A 294 -15.70 -18.13 0.36
CA ALA A 294 -15.71 -17.34 1.60
C ALA A 294 -14.75 -17.91 2.65
N GLU A 295 -14.72 -19.24 2.83
CA GLU A 295 -13.76 -19.87 3.76
C GLU A 295 -12.32 -19.61 3.35
N MET A 296 -12.01 -19.72 2.06
CA MET A 296 -10.66 -19.44 1.56
C MET A 296 -10.29 -17.96 1.71
N LEU A 297 -11.25 -17.05 1.50
CA LEU A 297 -11.04 -15.62 1.67
C LEU A 297 -10.76 -15.25 3.15
N ASP A 298 -11.41 -15.90 4.11
CA ASP A 298 -11.13 -15.71 5.55
C ASP A 298 -9.64 -15.97 5.84
N GLY A 299 -9.04 -17.02 5.28
CA GLY A 299 -7.62 -17.33 5.47
C GLY A 299 -6.67 -16.36 4.76
N ILE A 300 -7.12 -15.66 3.72
CA ILE A 300 -6.34 -14.58 3.08
C ILE A 300 -6.41 -13.31 3.94
N VAL A 301 -7.57 -12.98 4.50
CA VAL A 301 -7.78 -11.80 5.36
C VAL A 301 -6.95 -11.92 6.64
N ASP A 302 -6.89 -13.11 7.23
CA ASP A 302 -6.10 -13.40 8.43
C ASP A 302 -4.59 -13.10 8.26
N GLN A 303 -4.07 -13.10 7.03
CA GLN A 303 -2.68 -12.74 6.75
C GLN A 303 -2.43 -11.23 6.62
N VAL A 304 -3.49 -10.42 6.51
CA VAL A 304 -3.41 -8.97 6.29
C VAL A 304 -3.70 -8.17 7.56
N GLU A 305 -4.43 -8.75 8.50
CA GLU A 305 -4.75 -8.17 9.83
C GLU A 305 -3.56 -8.27 10.81
#